data_AF-A0A1G0ZQC2-F1
#
_entry.id   AF-A0A1G0ZQC2-F1
#
_cell.length_a   1.000
_cell.length_b   1.000
_cell.length_c   1.000
_cell.angle_alpha   90.00
_cell.angle_beta   90.00
_cell.angle_gamma   90.00
#
_symmetry.space_group_name_H-M   'P 1'
#
loop_
_entity.id
_entity.type
_entity.pdbx_description
1 polymer ?
#
loop_
_entity_poly.entity_id
_entity_poly.type
_entity_poly.pdbx_seq_one_letter_code
_entity_poly.pdbx_strand_id
1 'polypeptide(L)'
;MRKELAISPSERGSASDKRERLIDVVFHEAFHQYIFYVADEYAAAVWFNEGNACYFQGIDFISGEKAKIEPTSRCAKMKEIAVSGKIKVEDFIQMKHVDFYAKRDTSYPFSWGLMFFLHKGAPVMKDKNKYSEIPGKYFSALLELRDGDKATAKA
;
A
#
# COMPACT_ATOMS: atom_id res chain seq x y z
N MET A 1 -19.84 -17.54 -15.98
CA MET A 1 -19.01 -18.35 -15.07
C MET A 1 -18.60 -17.44 -13.92
N ARG A 2 -19.19 -17.60 -12.72
CA ARG A 2 -18.83 -16.80 -11.54
C ARG A 2 -17.44 -17.26 -11.08
N LYS A 3 -16.47 -16.34 -11.01
CA LYS A 3 -15.16 -16.60 -10.40
C LYS A 3 -15.35 -16.50 -8.90
N GLU A 4 -15.55 -17.63 -8.24
CA GLU A 4 -15.53 -17.68 -6.78
C GLU A 4 -14.09 -17.46 -6.29
N LEU A 5 -13.95 -16.71 -5.19
CA LEU A 5 -12.67 -16.43 -4.56
C LEU A 5 -12.14 -17.73 -3.95
N ALA A 6 -11.25 -18.43 -4.66
CA ALA A 6 -10.62 -19.65 -4.16
C ALA A 6 -9.56 -19.31 -3.11
N ILE A 7 -9.97 -19.22 -1.85
CA ILE A 7 -9.04 -19.10 -0.72
C ILE A 7 -8.43 -20.49 -0.48
N SER A 8 -7.20 -20.70 -0.94
CA SER A 8 -6.45 -21.93 -0.65
C SER A 8 -6.00 -21.94 0.81
N PRO A 9 -6.31 -22.98 1.61
CA PRO A 9 -5.84 -23.07 2.98
C PRO A 9 -4.30 -23.12 3.01
N SER A 10 -3.66 -22.16 3.68
CA SER A 10 -2.24 -22.27 4.00
C SER A 10 -2.05 -23.28 5.14
N GLU A 11 -1.36 -24.40 4.89
CA GLU A 11 -1.19 -25.47 5.88
C GLU A 11 -0.18 -25.13 6.99
N ARG A 12 0.63 -24.06 6.84
CA ARG A 12 1.68 -23.67 7.78
C ARG A 12 1.22 -22.67 8.85
N GLY A 13 1.50 -22.97 10.12
CA GLY A 13 1.33 -22.05 11.26
C GLY A 13 0.25 -22.51 12.25
N SER A 14 0.29 -21.93 13.45
CA SER A 14 -0.73 -22.16 14.49
C SER A 14 -2.11 -21.66 14.02
N ALA A 15 -3.18 -22.10 14.69
CA ALA A 15 -4.53 -21.57 14.42
C ALA A 15 -4.59 -20.04 14.63
N SER A 16 -3.80 -19.52 15.58
CA SER A 16 -3.65 -18.07 15.81
C SER A 16 -2.98 -17.39 14.61
N ASP A 17 -1.89 -17.95 14.08
CA ASP A 17 -1.16 -17.39 12.93
C ASP A 17 -2.04 -17.34 11.68
N LYS A 18 -2.88 -18.36 11.48
CA LYS A 18 -3.84 -18.42 10.37
C LYS A 18 -4.92 -17.34 10.52
N ARG A 19 -5.41 -17.11 11.75
CA ARG A 19 -6.40 -16.07 12.04
C ARG A 19 -5.83 -14.68 11.83
N GLU A 20 -4.61 -14.42 12.30
CA GLU A 20 -3.92 -13.15 12.10
C GLU A 20 -3.73 -12.86 10.61
N ARG A 21 -3.22 -13.82 9.83
CA ARG A 21 -3.11 -13.68 8.37
C ARG A 21 -4.45 -13.44 7.68
N LEU A 22 -5.53 -14.05 8.16
CA LEU A 22 -6.86 -13.83 7.62
C LEU A 22 -7.34 -12.40 7.89
N ILE A 23 -7.16 -11.89 9.11
CA ILE A 23 -7.50 -10.50 9.46
C ILE A 23 -6.71 -9.52 8.60
N ASP A 24 -5.42 -9.78 8.43
CA ASP A 24 -4.51 -9.04 7.56
C ASP A 24 -5.03 -8.93 6.13
N VAL A 25 -5.43 -10.06 5.52
CA VAL A 25 -6.03 -10.08 4.18
C VAL A 25 -7.35 -9.32 4.17
N VAL A 26 -8.22 -9.51 5.17
CA VAL A 26 -9.51 -8.80 5.24
C VAL A 26 -9.30 -7.28 5.28
N PHE A 27 -8.35 -6.77 6.07
CA PHE A 27 -8.07 -5.34 6.10
C PHE A 27 -7.43 -4.81 4.83
N HIS A 28 -6.57 -5.60 4.18
CA HIS A 28 -6.02 -5.26 2.88
C HIS A 28 -7.13 -5.09 1.83
N GLU A 29 -8.01 -6.08 1.70
CA GLU A 29 -9.12 -6.03 0.73
C GLU A 29 -10.19 -5.00 1.10
N ALA A 30 -10.48 -4.83 2.39
CA ALA A 30 -11.40 -3.80 2.86
C ALA A 30 -10.88 -2.38 2.55
N PHE A 31 -9.56 -2.16 2.61
CA PHE A 31 -8.97 -0.89 2.20
C PHE A 31 -9.21 -0.60 0.72
N HIS A 32 -9.03 -1.59 -0.16
CA HIS A 32 -9.34 -1.43 -1.59
C HIS A 32 -10.79 -1.00 -1.82
N GLN A 33 -11.73 -1.58 -1.08
CA GLN A 33 -13.14 -1.18 -1.14
C GLN A 33 -13.33 0.25 -0.62
N TYR A 34 -12.77 0.57 0.53
CA TYR A 34 -12.85 1.89 1.13
C TYR A 34 -12.36 2.97 0.16
N ILE A 35 -11.13 2.83 -0.36
CA ILE A 35 -10.54 3.85 -1.24
C ILE A 35 -11.33 4.00 -2.55
N PHE A 36 -11.83 2.90 -3.12
CA PHE A 36 -12.65 2.93 -4.33
C PHE A 36 -13.92 3.76 -4.13
N TYR A 37 -14.64 3.54 -3.03
CA TYR A 37 -15.88 4.28 -2.77
C TYR A 37 -15.66 5.74 -2.38
N VAL A 38 -14.63 6.06 -1.59
CA VAL A 38 -14.34 7.47 -1.27
C VAL A 38 -13.74 8.24 -2.46
N ALA A 39 -13.20 7.52 -3.45
CA ALA A 39 -12.73 8.09 -4.70
C ALA A 39 -13.82 8.21 -5.77
N ASP A 40 -15.12 8.16 -5.41
CA ASP A 40 -16.24 8.23 -6.37
C ASP A 40 -16.14 7.14 -7.46
N GLU A 41 -15.72 5.94 -7.06
CA GLU A 41 -15.55 4.76 -7.93
C GLU A 41 -14.47 4.94 -9.01
N TYR A 42 -13.55 5.91 -8.86
CA TYR A 42 -12.38 6.03 -9.72
C TYR A 42 -11.23 5.17 -9.21
N ALA A 43 -10.63 4.38 -10.11
CA ALA A 43 -9.49 3.53 -9.79
C ALA A 43 -8.22 4.36 -9.55
N ALA A 44 -7.61 4.18 -8.38
CA ALA A 44 -6.28 4.71 -8.09
C ALA A 44 -5.19 3.91 -8.83
N ALA A 45 -4.06 4.55 -9.10
CA ALA A 45 -2.84 3.91 -9.56
C ALA A 45 -2.39 2.82 -8.57
N VAL A 46 -1.83 1.74 -9.12
CA VAL A 46 -1.50 0.53 -8.36
C VAL A 46 -0.54 0.79 -7.20
N TRP A 47 0.45 1.68 -7.37
CA TRP A 47 1.41 2.01 -6.31
C TRP A 47 0.71 2.63 -5.09
N PHE A 48 -0.31 3.47 -5.33
CA PHE A 48 -1.06 4.15 -4.29
C PHE A 48 -2.07 3.21 -3.65
N ASN A 49 -2.80 2.45 -4.46
CA ASN A 49 -3.83 1.53 -3.99
C ASN A 49 -3.22 0.39 -3.14
N GLU A 50 -2.28 -0.38 -3.71
CA GLU A 50 -1.63 -1.51 -3.03
C GLU A 50 -0.73 -1.05 -1.89
N GLY A 51 -0.07 0.11 -2.05
CA GLY A 51 0.77 0.70 -1.03
C GLY A 51 -0.02 1.06 0.23
N ASN A 52 -1.16 1.74 0.05
CA ASN A 52 -2.03 2.07 1.19
C ASN A 52 -2.69 0.81 1.76
N ALA A 53 -3.16 -0.13 0.94
CA ALA A 53 -3.72 -1.38 1.44
C ALA A 53 -2.71 -2.16 2.30
N CYS A 54 -1.45 -2.26 1.87
CA CYS A 54 -0.37 -2.83 2.68
C CYS A 54 -0.06 -2.02 3.94
N TYR A 55 -0.13 -0.69 3.86
CA TYR A 55 0.17 0.20 5.00
C TYR A 55 -0.92 0.10 6.08
N PHE A 56 -2.19 0.22 5.69
CA PHE A 56 -3.35 0.16 6.59
C PHE A 56 -3.63 -1.24 7.14
N GLN A 57 -3.30 -2.30 6.37
CA GLN A 57 -3.33 -3.69 6.86
C GLN A 57 -2.54 -3.86 8.17
N GLY A 58 -1.39 -3.19 8.30
CA GLY A 58 -0.51 -3.32 9.46
C GLY A 58 -0.89 -2.43 10.65
N ILE A 59 -2.00 -1.70 10.58
CA ILE A 59 -2.42 -0.80 11.66
C ILE A 59 -3.30 -1.56 12.65
N ASP A 60 -2.86 -1.56 13.91
CA ASP A 60 -3.68 -2.08 14.99
C ASP A 60 -4.67 -1.01 15.44
N PHE A 61 -5.92 -1.18 15.00
CA PHE A 61 -7.05 -0.34 15.39
C PHE A 61 -7.79 -0.85 16.64
N ILE A 62 -7.49 -2.06 17.12
CA ILE A 62 -8.34 -2.79 18.08
C ILE A 62 -7.72 -2.83 19.49
N SER A 63 -6.39 -2.89 19.61
CA SER A 63 -5.73 -3.16 20.91
C SER A 63 -5.50 -1.96 21.82
N GLY A 64 -5.90 -0.74 21.45
CA GLY A 64 -5.69 0.44 22.30
C GLY A 64 -6.42 1.71 21.88
N GLU A 65 -6.28 2.76 22.69
CA GLU A 65 -6.93 4.08 22.48
C GLU A 65 -6.42 4.85 21.26
N LYS A 66 -5.32 4.41 20.63
CA LYS A 66 -4.69 5.05 19.47
C LYS A 66 -4.20 4.01 18.47
N ALA A 67 -4.46 4.25 17.20
CA ALA A 67 -3.93 3.45 16.10
C ALA A 67 -2.39 3.42 16.14
N LYS A 68 -1.81 2.22 16.20
CA LYS A 68 -0.35 2.02 16.14
C LYS A 68 0.04 1.62 14.73
N ILE A 69 1.08 2.27 14.22
CA ILE A 69 1.61 2.03 12.88
C ILE A 69 3.08 1.66 13.06
N GLU A 70 3.35 0.37 13.03
CA GLU A 70 4.66 -0.19 13.30
C GLU A 70 5.27 -0.82 12.04
N PRO A 71 6.60 -0.99 11.98
CA PRO A 71 7.24 -1.79 10.96
C PRO A 71 6.64 -3.20 10.92
N THR A 72 6.26 -3.65 9.72
CA THR A 72 5.73 -5.02 9.52
C THR A 72 6.84 -5.98 9.10
N SER A 73 6.49 -7.26 8.90
CA SER A 73 7.39 -8.26 8.30
C SER A 73 7.98 -7.83 6.94
N ARG A 74 7.35 -6.88 6.25
CA ARG A 74 7.83 -6.30 4.98
C ARG A 74 9.06 -5.40 5.15
N CYS A 75 9.34 -4.91 6.36
CA CYS A 75 10.45 -3.99 6.63
C CYS A 75 11.82 -4.58 6.26
N ALA A 76 12.05 -5.86 6.57
CA ALA A 76 13.32 -6.53 6.24
C ALA A 76 13.56 -6.55 4.72
N LYS A 77 12.55 -6.92 3.94
CA LYS A 77 12.63 -6.97 2.47
C LYS A 77 12.75 -5.58 1.88
N MET A 78 12.02 -4.60 2.42
CA MET A 78 12.14 -3.21 1.99
C MET A 78 13.56 -2.67 2.20
N LYS A 79 14.19 -2.99 3.34
CA LYS A 79 15.58 -2.59 3.61
C LYS A 79 16.56 -3.19 2.60
N GLU A 80 16.40 -4.47 2.27
CA GLU A 80 17.19 -5.12 1.21
C GLU A 80 17.03 -4.41 -0.15
N ILE A 81 15.79 -4.12 -0.53
CA ILE A 81 15.49 -3.42 -1.79
C ILE A 81 16.12 -2.03 -1.80
N ALA A 82 15.95 -1.25 -0.72
CA ALA A 82 16.51 0.09 -0.60
C ALA A 82 18.04 0.10 -0.71
N VAL A 83 18.72 -0.85 -0.06
CA VAL A 83 20.19 -1.00 -0.15
C VAL A 83 20.62 -1.40 -1.56
N SER A 84 19.84 -2.25 -2.24
CA SER A 84 20.20 -2.69 -3.60
C SER A 84 20.17 -1.57 -4.64
N GLY A 85 19.36 -0.52 -4.41
CA GLY A 85 19.17 0.58 -5.36
C GLY A 85 18.55 0.19 -6.71
N LYS A 86 18.03 -1.04 -6.85
CA LYS A 86 17.56 -1.59 -8.14
C LYS A 86 16.21 -1.05 -8.59
N ILE A 87 15.41 -0.51 -7.68
CA ILE A 87 14.10 0.07 -7.97
C ILE A 87 14.21 1.59 -7.91
N LYS A 88 13.97 2.25 -9.04
CA LYS A 88 13.80 3.70 -9.09
C LYS A 88 12.36 4.05 -8.76
N VAL A 89 12.16 5.08 -7.95
CA VAL A 89 10.81 5.48 -7.51
C VAL A 89 9.98 5.96 -8.70
N GLU A 90 10.59 6.67 -9.63
CA GLU A 90 9.97 7.23 -10.83
C GLU A 90 9.41 6.11 -11.72
N ASP A 91 10.18 5.05 -11.94
CA ASP A 91 9.73 3.89 -12.71
C ASP A 91 8.64 3.11 -11.95
N PHE A 92 8.76 3.04 -10.62
CA PHE A 92 7.84 2.29 -9.79
C PHE A 92 6.43 2.88 -9.75
N ILE A 93 6.31 4.20 -9.57
CA ILE A 93 4.98 4.86 -9.50
C ILE A 93 4.24 4.85 -10.84
N GLN A 94 4.95 4.64 -11.96
CA GLN A 94 4.36 4.52 -13.29
C GLN A 94 4.00 3.07 -13.67
N MET A 95 4.32 2.10 -12.80
CA MET A 95 4.12 0.68 -13.05
C MET A 95 2.63 0.36 -13.25
N LYS A 96 2.32 -0.46 -14.26
CA LYS A 96 0.95 -0.94 -14.48
C LYS A 96 0.65 -2.15 -13.62
N HIS A 97 -0.64 -2.41 -13.41
CA HIS A 97 -1.12 -3.51 -12.58
C HIS A 97 -0.49 -4.86 -12.97
N VAL A 98 -0.38 -5.17 -14.26
CA VAL A 98 0.22 -6.44 -14.72
C VAL A 98 1.68 -6.57 -14.26
N ASP A 99 2.48 -5.52 -14.42
CA ASP A 99 3.89 -5.52 -14.03
C ASP A 99 4.08 -5.56 -12.52
N PHE A 100 3.20 -4.89 -11.78
CA PHE A 100 3.20 -4.88 -10.32
C PHE A 100 3.06 -6.31 -9.78
N TYR A 101 2.05 -7.04 -10.27
CA TYR A 101 1.77 -8.41 -9.84
C TYR A 101 2.82 -9.42 -10.35
N ALA A 102 3.38 -9.20 -11.54
CA ALA A 102 4.50 -10.01 -12.03
C ALA A 102 5.74 -9.91 -11.12
N LYS A 103 5.89 -8.80 -10.39
CA LYS A 103 7.01 -8.53 -9.47
C LYS A 103 6.56 -8.44 -8.00
N ARG A 104 5.46 -9.09 -7.63
CA ARG A 104 4.79 -8.95 -6.32
C ARG A 104 5.73 -9.06 -5.11
N ASP A 105 6.71 -9.95 -5.17
CA ASP A 105 7.67 -10.18 -4.07
C ASP A 105 8.54 -8.96 -3.76
N THR A 106 8.70 -8.05 -4.73
CA THR A 106 9.37 -6.75 -4.55
C THR A 106 8.40 -5.59 -4.55
N SER A 107 7.32 -5.66 -5.33
CA SER A 107 6.37 -4.55 -5.47
C SER A 107 5.62 -4.26 -4.18
N TYR A 108 5.15 -5.30 -3.47
CA TYR A 108 4.43 -5.14 -2.21
C TYR A 108 5.30 -4.57 -1.07
N PRO A 109 6.52 -5.09 -0.81
CA PRO A 109 7.40 -4.46 0.17
C PRO A 109 7.78 -3.02 -0.18
N PHE A 110 7.99 -2.73 -1.47
CA PHE A 110 8.37 -1.40 -1.91
C PHE A 110 7.22 -0.39 -1.80
N SER A 111 5.99 -0.75 -2.22
CA SER A 111 4.82 0.11 -2.07
C SER A 111 4.49 0.38 -0.60
N TRP A 112 4.60 -0.64 0.26
CA TRP A 112 4.48 -0.48 1.72
C TRP A 112 5.53 0.50 2.25
N GLY A 113 6.80 0.32 1.89
CA GLY A 113 7.90 1.17 2.33
C GLY A 113 7.74 2.62 1.88
N LEU A 114 7.27 2.83 0.65
CA LEU A 114 6.96 4.15 0.12
C LEU A 114 5.83 4.80 0.93
N MET A 115 4.70 4.13 1.18
CA MET A 115 3.61 4.70 1.99
C MET A 115 4.03 4.96 3.43
N PHE A 116 4.77 4.03 4.04
CA PHE A 116 5.31 4.21 5.37
C PHE A 116 6.18 5.46 5.43
N PHE A 117 7.07 5.64 4.45
CA PHE A 117 7.88 6.85 4.36
C PHE A 117 7.01 8.11 4.19
N LEU A 118 6.08 8.16 3.25
CA LEU A 118 5.25 9.36 3.02
C LEU A 118 4.41 9.73 4.25
N HIS A 119 3.85 8.76 4.96
CA HIS A 119 2.99 9.00 6.13
C HIS A 119 3.73 9.19 7.46
N LYS A 120 4.89 8.53 7.65
CA LYS A 120 5.64 8.56 8.93
C LYS A 120 7.01 9.19 8.81
N GLY A 121 7.77 8.88 7.77
CA GLY A 121 9.14 9.37 7.58
C GLY A 121 9.21 10.82 7.14
N ALA A 122 8.45 11.19 6.10
CA ALA A 122 8.46 12.51 5.50
C ALA A 122 8.04 13.63 6.47
N PRO A 123 7.02 13.46 7.35
CA PRO A 123 6.68 14.49 8.35
C PRO A 123 7.83 14.86 9.28
N VAL A 124 8.69 13.90 9.63
CA VAL A 124 9.88 14.13 10.49
C VAL A 124 10.98 14.89 9.72
N MET A 125 10.92 14.91 8.39
CA MET A 125 11.87 15.58 7.50
C MET A 125 11.25 16.77 6.76
N LYS A 126 10.19 17.38 7.32
CA LYS A 126 9.45 18.49 6.70
C LYS A 126 10.33 19.69 6.29
N ASP A 127 11.46 19.89 6.97
CA ASP A 127 12.40 20.98 6.64
C ASP A 127 13.28 20.65 5.42
N LYS A 128 13.30 19.39 4.97
CA LYS A 128 14.10 18.90 3.83
C LYS A 128 13.26 18.67 2.58
N ASN A 129 11.98 18.36 2.73
CA ASN A 129 11.08 18.05 1.61
C ASN A 129 9.61 18.24 2.02
N LYS A 130 8.72 18.23 1.02
CA LYS A 130 7.27 18.29 1.19
C LYS A 130 6.59 16.96 0.89
N TYR A 131 7.30 15.84 1.03
CA TYR A 131 6.79 14.55 0.57
C TYR A 131 5.58 14.05 1.36
N SER A 132 5.38 14.53 2.59
CA SER A 132 4.16 14.25 3.35
C SER A 132 2.89 14.80 2.71
N GLU A 133 2.99 15.76 1.78
CA GLU A 133 1.85 16.31 1.04
C GLU A 133 1.43 15.41 -0.14
N ILE A 134 2.31 14.51 -0.60
CA ILE A 134 2.09 13.70 -1.81
C ILE A 134 0.80 12.88 -1.73
N PRO A 135 0.50 12.13 -0.64
CA PRO A 135 -0.72 11.33 -0.60
C PRO A 135 -2.00 12.18 -0.74
N GLY A 136 -2.03 13.35 -0.10
CA GLY A 136 -3.14 14.29 -0.22
C GLY A 136 -3.28 14.86 -1.63
N LYS A 137 -2.16 15.33 -2.22
CA LYS A 137 -2.14 15.87 -3.59
C LYS A 137 -2.56 14.83 -4.62
N TYR A 138 -2.07 13.60 -4.49
CA TYR A 138 -2.46 12.49 -5.35
C TYR A 138 -3.95 12.22 -5.25
N PHE A 139 -4.51 12.11 -4.03
CA PHE A 139 -5.93 11.83 -3.87
C PHE A 139 -6.81 12.96 -4.41
N SER A 140 -6.44 14.23 -4.18
CA SER A 140 -7.13 15.38 -4.79
C SER A 140 -7.05 15.34 -6.32
N ALA A 141 -5.88 15.00 -6.88
CA ALA A 141 -5.71 14.86 -8.31
C ALA A 141 -6.52 13.69 -8.89
N LEU A 142 -6.67 12.59 -8.15
CA LEU A 142 -7.53 11.47 -8.55
C LEU A 142 -9.00 11.90 -8.65
N LEU A 143 -9.51 12.65 -7.67
CA LEU A 143 -10.88 13.15 -7.69
C LEU A 143 -11.13 14.13 -8.84
N GLU A 144 -10.14 14.98 -9.15
CA GLU A 144 -10.23 15.96 -10.23
C GLU A 144 -10.13 15.31 -11.62
N LEU A 145 -9.13 14.46 -11.82
CA LEU A 145 -8.76 13.92 -13.13
C LEU A 145 -9.45 12.60 -13.45
N ARG A 146 -9.99 11.92 -12.44
CA ARG A 146 -10.72 10.64 -12.54
C ARG A 146 -9.89 9.52 -13.17
N ASP A 147 -8.58 9.59 -12.97
CA ASP A 147 -7.59 8.74 -13.63
C ASP A 147 -6.34 8.68 -12.73
N GLY A 148 -6.03 7.49 -12.21
CA GLY A 148 -4.91 7.29 -11.29
C GLY A 148 -3.54 7.54 -11.91
N ASP A 149 -3.37 7.27 -13.20
CA ASP A 149 -2.11 7.52 -13.88
C ASP A 149 -1.86 9.03 -14.04
N LYS A 150 -2.90 9.77 -14.45
CA LYS A 150 -2.83 11.24 -14.53
C LYS A 150 -2.68 11.88 -13.15
N ALA A 151 -3.32 11.31 -12.12
CA ALA A 151 -3.13 11.75 -10.75
C ALA A 151 -1.68 11.57 -10.27
N THR A 152 -1.03 10.47 -10.66
CA THR A 152 0.40 10.23 -10.38
C THR A 152 1.28 11.29 -11.03
N ALA A 153 1.00 11.66 -12.28
CA ALA A 153 1.77 12.68 -12.99
C ALA A 153 1.60 14.10 -12.43
N LYS A 154 0.47 14.38 -11.73
CA LYS A 154 0.14 15.70 -11.19
C LYS A 154 0.68 15.94 -9.76
N ALA A 155 0.79 14.87 -8.96
CA ALA A 155 1.10 14.95 -7.52
C ALA A 155 2.58 15.19 -7.21
#